data_AF-A0A495DTB8-F1
#
_entry.id   AF-A0A495DTB8-F1
#
_cell.length_a   1.000
_cell.length_b   1.000
_cell.length_c   1.000
_cell.angle_alpha   90.00
_cell.angle_beta   90.00
_cell.angle_gamma   90.00
#
_symmetry.space_group_name_H-M   'P 1'
#
loop_
_entity.id
_entity.type
_entity.pdbx_description
1 polymer ?
#
loop_
_entity_poly.entity_id
_entity_poly.type
_entity_poly.pdbx_seq_one_letter_code
_entity_poly.pdbx_strand_id
1 'polypeptide(L)'
;MEVKQISQREKLRRAKKRLAQLKGYYSHLTVYLAVNIFITVAKVIGGINNGESFSEAFFDFGTFATWIFWGIGMLFHTIKVFSLNPLFGKDWEEKQIKKFMDEDRRQSEKFR
;
A
#
# COMPACT_ATOMS: atom_id res chain seq x y z
N MET A 1 20.92 8.43 30.79
CA MET A 1 19.58 7.81 30.93
C MET A 1 18.54 8.45 30.00
N GLU A 2 18.52 9.77 29.82
CA GLU A 2 17.57 10.46 28.93
C GLU A 2 17.62 10.03 27.46
N VAL A 3 18.82 9.87 26.87
CA VAL A 3 18.98 9.39 25.48
C VAL A 3 18.29 8.04 25.25
N LYS A 4 18.35 7.14 26.25
CA LYS A 4 17.70 5.82 26.18
C LYS A 4 16.17 5.97 26.23
N GLN A 5 15.64 6.87 27.06
CA GLN A 5 14.19 7.16 27.13
C GLN A 5 13.65 7.81 25.84
N ILE A 6 14.39 8.75 25.25
CA ILE A 6 14.04 9.40 23.98
C ILE A 6 13.96 8.34 22.87
N SER A 7 14.97 7.47 22.76
CA SER A 7 14.99 6.37 21.80
C SER A 7 13.80 5.41 21.93
N GLN A 8 13.40 5.07 23.17
CA GLN A 8 12.24 4.19 23.40
C GLN A 8 10.91 4.86 23.00
N ARG A 9 10.72 6.15 23.33
CA ARG A 9 9.54 6.92 22.91
C ARG A 9 9.42 7.02 21.40
N GLU A 10 10.53 7.21 20.71
CA GLU A 10 10.56 7.26 19.23
C GLU A 10 10.22 5.91 18.59
N LYS A 11 10.80 4.81 19.10
CA LYS A 11 10.47 3.45 18.64
C LYS A 11 8.99 3.14 18.82
N LEU A 12 8.44 3.47 19.99
CA LEU A 12 7.01 3.28 20.27
C LEU A 12 6.13 4.11 19.33
N ARG A 13 6.51 5.37 19.06
CA ARG A 13 5.78 6.24 18.12
C ARG A 13 5.78 5.66 16.71
N ARG A 14 6.93 5.18 16.23
CA ARG A 14 7.06 4.53 14.92
C ARG A 14 6.21 3.26 14.83
N ALA A 15 6.25 2.41 15.86
CA ALA A 15 5.45 1.19 15.94
C ALA A 15 3.94 1.50 15.92
N LYS A 16 3.47 2.48 16.71
CA LYS A 16 2.07 2.92 16.70
C LYS A 16 1.63 3.45 15.34
N LYS A 17 2.47 4.26 14.68
CA LYS A 17 2.20 4.78 13.32
C LYS A 17 2.08 3.63 12.32
N ARG A 18 2.98 2.65 12.38
CA ARG A 18 2.95 1.47 11.50
C ARG A 18 1.69 0.63 11.71
N LEU A 19 1.28 0.42 12.96
CA LEU A 19 0.04 -0.29 13.29
C LEU A 19 -1.19 0.45 12.75
N ALA A 20 -1.25 1.77 12.87
CA ALA A 20 -2.35 2.57 12.32
C ALA A 20 -2.43 2.46 10.79
N GLN A 21 -1.29 2.46 10.10
CA GLN A 21 -1.21 2.26 8.65
C GLN A 21 -1.71 0.85 8.24
N LEU A 22 -1.30 -0.19 8.96
CA LEU A 22 -1.77 -1.56 8.72
C LEU A 22 -3.28 -1.70 8.94
N LYS A 23 -3.82 -1.12 10.02
CA LYS A 23 -5.25 -1.13 10.29
C LYS A 23 -6.04 -0.42 9.19
N GLY A 24 -5.57 0.75 8.75
CA GLY A 24 -6.17 1.48 7.63
C GLY A 24 -6.13 0.69 6.33
N TYR A 25 -5.02 0.00 6.06
CA TYR A 25 -4.87 -0.89 4.90
C TYR A 25 -5.89 -2.02 4.89
N TYR A 26 -5.96 -2.80 5.97
CA TYR A 26 -6.89 -3.92 6.03
C TYR A 26 -8.35 -3.47 6.01
N SER A 27 -8.68 -2.33 6.61
CA SER A 27 -10.02 -1.76 6.50
C SER A 27 -10.39 -1.47 5.04
N HIS A 28 -9.51 -0.78 4.31
CA HIS A 28 -9.74 -0.44 2.90
C HIS A 28 -9.77 -1.70 2.02
N LEU A 29 -8.87 -2.67 2.26
CA LEU A 29 -8.86 -3.95 1.54
C LEU A 29 -10.16 -4.74 1.76
N THR A 30 -10.63 -4.81 3.00
CA THR A 30 -11.90 -5.49 3.33
C THR A 30 -13.07 -4.83 2.62
N VAL A 31 -13.16 -3.49 2.66
CA VAL A 31 -14.21 -2.75 1.94
C VAL A 31 -14.12 -2.98 0.44
N TYR A 32 -12.92 -2.91 -0.13
CA TYR A 32 -12.67 -3.17 -1.55
C TYR A 32 -13.19 -4.56 -1.96
N LEU A 33 -12.82 -5.61 -1.21
CA LEU A 33 -13.25 -6.98 -1.52
C LEU A 33 -14.76 -7.14 -1.31
N ALA A 34 -15.30 -6.69 -0.19
CA ALA A 34 -16.72 -6.85 0.13
C ALA A 34 -17.63 -6.17 -0.91
N VAL A 35 -17.31 -4.93 -1.28
CA VAL A 35 -18.09 -4.16 -2.27
C VAL A 35 -17.97 -4.78 -3.66
N ASN A 36 -16.76 -5.13 -4.10
CA ASN A 36 -16.59 -5.70 -5.44
C ASN A 36 -17.22 -7.09 -5.57
N ILE A 37 -17.14 -7.93 -4.53
CA ILE A 37 -17.85 -9.22 -4.49
C ILE A 37 -19.36 -8.99 -4.56
N PHE A 38 -19.89 -8.06 -3.77
CA PHE A 38 -21.32 -7.73 -3.79
C PHE A 38 -21.79 -7.27 -5.17
N ILE A 39 -21.06 -6.35 -5.81
CA ILE A 39 -21.37 -5.86 -7.17
C ILE A 39 -21.36 -7.03 -8.16
N THR A 40 -20.33 -7.87 -8.12
CA THR A 40 -20.17 -9.01 -9.02
C THR A 40 -21.33 -9.99 -8.87
N VAL A 41 -21.69 -10.34 -7.63
CA VAL A 41 -22.82 -11.25 -7.36
C VAL A 41 -24.14 -10.65 -7.82
N ALA A 42 -24.40 -9.37 -7.52
CA ALA A 42 -25.63 -8.70 -7.95
C ALA A 42 -25.75 -8.63 -9.48
N LYS A 43 -24.64 -8.34 -10.18
CA LYS A 43 -24.56 -8.33 -11.64
C LYS A 43 -24.83 -9.71 -12.24
N VAL A 44 -24.19 -10.75 -11.71
CA VAL A 44 -24.36 -12.13 -12.20
C VAL A 44 -25.79 -12.60 -12.01
N ILE A 45 -26.38 -12.40 -10.83
CA ILE A 45 -27.78 -12.77 -10.57
C ILE A 45 -28.73 -11.99 -11.50
N GLY A 46 -28.49 -10.69 -11.69
CA GLY A 46 -29.27 -9.86 -12.61
C GLY A 46 -29.19 -10.34 -14.06
N GLY A 47 -27.99 -10.64 -14.56
CA GLY A 47 -27.77 -11.14 -15.92
C GLY A 47 -28.48 -12.48 -16.16
N ILE A 48 -28.33 -13.44 -15.23
CA ILE A 48 -29.00 -14.75 -15.32
C ILE A 48 -30.52 -14.59 -15.35
N ASN A 49 -31.09 -13.71 -14.51
CA ASN A 49 -32.53 -13.44 -14.52
C ASN A 49 -33.02 -12.80 -15.83
N ASN A 50 -32.14 -12.10 -16.54
CA ASN A 50 -32.42 -11.51 -17.85
C ASN A 50 -32.16 -12.49 -19.02
N GLY A 51 -31.80 -13.74 -18.73
CA GLY A 51 -31.57 -14.78 -19.72
C GLY A 51 -30.12 -14.90 -20.22
N GLU A 52 -29.17 -14.16 -19.64
CA GLU A 52 -27.75 -14.32 -19.95
C GLU A 52 -27.22 -15.65 -19.40
N SER A 53 -26.25 -16.23 -20.10
CA SER A 53 -25.49 -17.34 -19.54
C SER A 53 -24.63 -16.87 -18.36
N PHE A 54 -24.28 -17.78 -17.44
CA PHE A 54 -23.37 -17.45 -16.33
C PHE A 54 -22.05 -16.84 -16.84
N SER A 55 -21.51 -17.34 -17.95
CA SER A 55 -20.29 -16.79 -18.55
C SER A 55 -20.48 -15.35 -19.02
N GLU A 56 -21.57 -15.01 -19.69
CA GLU A 56 -21.79 -13.64 -20.15
C GLU A 56 -21.96 -12.68 -18.97
N ALA A 57 -22.75 -13.07 -17.98
CA ALA A 57 -23.03 -12.25 -16.80
C ALA A 57 -21.80 -12.10 -15.89
N PHE A 58 -20.94 -13.12 -15.80
CA PHE A 58 -19.70 -13.07 -15.01
C PHE A 58 -18.58 -12.32 -15.72
N PHE A 59 -18.46 -12.47 -17.05
CA PHE A 59 -17.42 -11.81 -17.83
C PHE A 59 -17.79 -10.38 -18.30
N ASP A 60 -18.60 -9.67 -17.51
CA ASP A 60 -18.99 -8.29 -17.78
C ASP A 60 -17.80 -7.33 -17.66
N PHE A 61 -17.51 -6.60 -18.74
CA PHE A 61 -16.42 -5.62 -18.79
C PHE A 61 -16.57 -4.54 -17.71
N GLY A 62 -17.79 -4.09 -17.42
CA GLY A 62 -18.03 -3.06 -16.40
C GLY A 62 -17.64 -3.52 -14.99
N THR A 63 -17.93 -4.78 -14.68
CA THR A 63 -17.54 -5.41 -13.42
C THR A 63 -16.02 -5.51 -13.33
N PHE A 64 -15.34 -6.05 -14.35
CA PHE A 64 -13.87 -6.13 -14.35
C PHE A 64 -13.17 -4.78 -14.31
N ALA A 65 -13.68 -3.79 -15.05
CA ALA A 65 -13.15 -2.43 -15.01
C ALA A 65 -13.19 -1.88 -13.57
N THR A 66 -14.30 -2.10 -12.85
CA THR A 66 -14.43 -1.68 -11.45
C THR A 66 -13.36 -2.31 -10.57
N TRP A 67 -13.18 -3.64 -10.66
CA TRP A 67 -12.12 -4.36 -9.94
C TRP A 67 -10.74 -3.79 -10.23
N ILE A 68 -10.41 -3.56 -11.50
CA ILE A 68 -9.08 -3.11 -11.93
C ILE A 68 -8.80 -1.67 -11.50
N PHE A 69 -9.67 -0.72 -11.84
CA PHE A 69 -9.42 0.70 -11.55
C PHE A 69 -9.34 0.98 -10.05
N TRP A 70 -10.21 0.37 -9.23
CA TRP A 70 -10.08 0.46 -7.77
C TRP A 70 -8.90 -0.36 -7.25
N GLY A 71 -8.61 -1.49 -7.89
CA GLY A 71 -7.46 -2.33 -7.59
C GLY A 71 -6.13 -1.59 -7.70
N ILE A 72 -5.99 -0.67 -8.66
CA ILE A 72 -4.83 0.22 -8.77
C ILE A 72 -4.67 1.09 -7.51
N GLY A 73 -5.77 1.65 -6.99
CA GLY A 73 -5.74 2.39 -5.72
C GLY A 73 -5.29 1.53 -4.54
N MET A 74 -5.78 0.29 -4.46
CA MET A 74 -5.34 -0.68 -3.46
C MET A 74 -3.86 -1.09 -3.63
N LEU A 75 -3.37 -1.19 -4.86
CA LEU A 75 -1.97 -1.47 -5.16
C LEU A 75 -1.06 -0.35 -4.60
N PHE A 76 -1.37 0.91 -4.89
CA PHE A 76 -0.64 2.04 -4.31
C PHE A 76 -0.69 2.07 -2.78
N HIS A 77 -1.82 1.73 -2.19
CA HIS A 77 -1.93 1.63 -0.73
C HIS A 77 -1.04 0.51 -0.16
N THR A 78 -1.01 -0.64 -0.82
CA THR A 78 -0.15 -1.78 -0.47
C THR A 78 1.33 -1.38 -0.52
N ILE A 79 1.76 -0.78 -1.63
CA ILE A 79 3.13 -0.26 -1.83
C ILE A 79 3.52 0.68 -0.69
N LYS A 80 2.66 1.66 -0.37
CA LYS A 80 2.88 2.63 0.70
C LYS A 80 2.94 2.00 2.09
N VAL A 81 2.00 1.10 2.40
CA VAL A 81 1.86 0.52 3.75
C VAL A 81 2.91 -0.52 4.02
N PHE A 82 3.29 -1.33 3.03
CA PHE A 82 4.36 -2.31 3.20
C PHE A 82 5.74 -1.72 2.98
N SER A 83 5.82 -0.47 2.50
CA SER A 83 7.09 0.15 2.11
C SER A 83 7.82 -0.71 1.08
N LEU A 84 7.05 -1.41 0.24
CA LEU A 84 7.56 -2.10 -0.93
C LEU A 84 7.96 -0.97 -1.86
N ASN A 85 9.24 -0.63 -1.90
CA ASN A 85 9.73 0.37 -2.82
C ASN A 85 9.93 -0.33 -4.18
N PRO A 86 8.97 -0.32 -5.10
CA PRO A 86 8.98 -1.20 -6.27
C PRO A 86 10.02 -0.71 -7.29
N LEU A 87 10.44 0.55 -7.16
CA LEU A 87 11.36 1.23 -8.07
C LEU A 87 12.80 1.26 -7.54
N PHE A 88 12.99 1.25 -6.22
CA PHE A 88 14.30 1.43 -5.61
C PHE A 88 14.42 0.54 -4.37
N GLY A 89 14.97 -0.67 -4.54
CA GLY A 89 15.17 -1.63 -3.45
C GLY A 89 16.04 -1.08 -2.30
N LYS A 90 16.12 -1.84 -1.19
CA LYS A 90 16.94 -1.49 -0.01
C LYS A 90 18.37 -1.06 -0.37
N ASP A 91 18.97 -1.70 -1.38
CA ASP A 91 20.32 -1.38 -1.86
C ASP A 91 20.45 0.05 -2.40
N TRP A 92 19.40 0.58 -3.04
CA TRP A 92 19.40 1.97 -3.49
C TRP A 92 19.30 2.92 -2.31
N GLU A 93 18.43 2.62 -1.35
CA GLU A 93 18.26 3.43 -0.14
C GLU A 93 19.57 3.49 0.66
N GLU A 94 20.25 2.34 0.83
CA GLU A 94 21.55 2.26 1.50
C GLU A 94 22.65 3.03 0.75
N LYS A 95 22.67 2.96 -0.59
CA LYS A 95 23.58 3.78 -1.41
C LYS A 95 23.33 5.28 -1.25
N GLN A 96 22.07 5.72 -1.19
CA GLN A 96 21.75 7.14 -0.98
C GLN A 96 22.15 7.60 0.42
N ILE A 97 21.85 6.82 1.47
CA ILE A 97 22.26 7.13 2.84
C ILE A 97 23.78 7.26 2.92
N LYS A 98 24.52 6.31 2.33
CA LYS A 98 25.98 6.37 2.29
C LYS A 98 26.48 7.61 1.56
N LYS A 99 25.88 7.95 0.43
CA LYS A 99 26.22 9.16 -0.34
C LYS A 99 26.00 10.44 0.48
N PHE A 100 24.88 10.56 1.17
CA PHE A 100 24.60 11.70 2.04
C PHE A 100 25.61 11.80 3.20
N MET A 101 25.96 10.68 3.84
CA MET A 101 26.98 10.67 4.92
C MET A 101 28.36 11.07 4.40
N ASP A 102 28.75 10.60 3.21
CA ASP A 102 30.03 10.95 2.59
C ASP A 102 30.06 12.44 2.16
N GLU A 103 28.95 12.98 1.66
CA GLU A 103 28.82 14.41 1.35
C GLU A 103 28.92 15.28 2.62
N ASP A 104 28.23 14.90 3.69
CA ASP A 104 28.25 15.62 4.96
C ASP A 104 29.65 15.61 5.59
N ARG A 105 30.33 14.46 5.54
CA ARG A 105 31.73 14.32 5.97
C ARG A 105 32.65 15.24 5.16
N ARG A 106 32.54 15.23 3.83
CA ARG A 106 33.36 16.10 2.95
C ARG A 106 33.10 17.58 3.21
N GLN A 107 31.86 17.98 3.47
CA GLN A 107 31.54 19.36 3.85
C GLN A 107 32.19 19.72 5.18
N SER A 108 32.09 18.85 6.20
CA SER A 108 32.70 19.10 7.51
C SER A 108 34.23 19.21 7.46
N GLU A 109 34.89 18.44 6.59
CA GLU A 109 36.35 18.51 6.36
C GLU A 109 36.75 19.80 5.61
N LYS A 110 35.83 20.43 4.86
CA LYS A 110 36.08 21.66 4.10
C LYS A 110 36.05 22.93 4.95
N PHE A 111 35.41 22.88 6.12
CA PHE A 111 35.31 23.99 7.08
C PHE A 111 36.24 23.82 8.29
N ARG A 112 37.21 22.90 8.20
CA ARG A 112 38.17 22.56 9.24
C ARG A 112 39.58 22.89 8.78
#